data_AF-A0A368JXW8-F1
#
_entry.id   AF-A0A368JXW8-F1
#
_cell.length_a   1.000
_cell.length_b   1.000
_cell.length_c   1.000
_cell.angle_alpha   90.00
_cell.angle_beta   90.00
_cell.angle_gamma   90.00
#
_symmetry.space_group_name_H-M   'P 1'
#
loop_
_entity.id
_entity.type
_entity.pdbx_description
1 polymer ?
#
loop_
_entity_poly.entity_id
_entity_poly.type
_entity_poly.pdbx_seq_one_letter_code
_entity_poly.pdbx_strand_id
1 'polypeptide(L)'
;MESNADQTYEADANLTLVGSGKSFDKKAGKTFIMNAPSRTLGLQITPSGDNETAWSNGTSPAGFDIAQGTFVYDARASSTELFLTLLPDSELNFHVRNDARALIMGGMGSGKGLEVNSAGYLNMIVEDEGMVAFTACEFFGLSTTPSSSTRIILSDKASMLVNSSVTLDVRNANVEVTSSKNLALQWYVGIPGDQGEMSLNATQISLSEQSSGILAGPVLKLSDTQITIGDSANCTLGFGPIAITGNSQFILASGSAKMQFSGQGSKVPFDFIDNSYPKGIFEIVAQGGINGGEFMIDDPTALEGANAMVAKGLIAIDGVIQMDMSRLTITNDGQFNHIRQTA
;
A
#
# COMPACT_ATOMS: atom_id res chain seq x y z
N MET A 1 -38.71 17.46 -4.19
CA MET A 1 -37.81 17.01 -5.27
C MET A 1 -36.41 17.28 -4.78
N GLU A 2 -35.77 16.28 -4.19
CA GLU A 2 -34.34 16.39 -3.87
C GLU A 2 -33.54 16.23 -5.17
N SER A 3 -32.52 17.06 -5.36
CA SER A 3 -31.76 17.13 -6.60
C SER A 3 -30.96 15.86 -6.87
N ASN A 4 -31.01 15.38 -8.11
CA ASN A 4 -30.14 14.32 -8.65
C ASN A 4 -28.70 14.81 -8.94
N ALA A 5 -28.25 15.90 -8.33
CA ALA A 5 -26.92 16.47 -8.54
C ALA A 5 -25.90 15.83 -7.60
N ASP A 6 -24.62 15.87 -7.98
CA ASP A 6 -23.52 15.56 -7.08
C ASP A 6 -23.50 16.51 -5.87
N GLN A 7 -22.91 16.05 -4.78
CA GLN A 7 -22.82 16.83 -3.56
C GLN A 7 -21.50 17.60 -3.55
N THR A 8 -21.59 18.92 -3.75
CA THR A 8 -20.42 19.81 -3.88
C THR A 8 -20.23 20.68 -2.64
N TYR A 9 -18.98 20.79 -2.18
CA TYR A 9 -18.55 21.65 -1.08
C TYR A 9 -17.51 22.66 -1.55
N GLU A 10 -17.96 23.91 -1.78
CA GLU A 10 -17.14 25.06 -2.22
C GLU A 10 -17.12 26.22 -1.20
N ALA A 11 -17.70 26.06 -0.01
CA ALA A 11 -17.97 27.17 0.90
C ALA A 11 -16.86 27.43 1.93
N ASP A 12 -16.62 28.71 2.24
CA ASP A 12 -15.63 29.22 3.20
C ASP A 12 -16.02 29.04 4.69
N ALA A 13 -16.59 27.89 5.06
CA ALA A 13 -16.84 27.56 6.47
C ALA A 13 -16.44 26.11 6.74
N ASN A 14 -15.82 25.87 7.90
CA ASN A 14 -15.61 24.49 8.36
C ASN A 14 -16.97 23.85 8.60
N LEU A 15 -17.21 22.71 7.96
CA LEU A 15 -18.45 21.95 8.08
C LEU A 15 -18.14 20.66 8.84
N THR A 16 -18.69 20.55 10.04
CA THR A 16 -18.72 19.28 10.77
C THR A 16 -20.08 18.67 10.57
N LEU A 17 -20.13 17.52 9.90
CA LEU A 17 -21.33 16.69 9.81
C LEU A 17 -21.31 15.72 10.98
N VAL A 18 -22.03 16.08 12.05
CA VAL A 18 -22.18 15.25 13.25
C VAL A 18 -23.42 14.37 13.09
N GLY A 19 -23.25 13.05 13.14
CA GLY A 19 -24.37 12.11 13.14
C GLY A 19 -24.00 10.68 12.72
N SER A 20 -24.99 9.78 12.70
CA SER A 20 -24.84 8.48 12.00
C SER A 20 -24.68 8.72 10.49
N GLY A 21 -24.01 7.82 9.76
CA GLY A 21 -23.79 7.97 8.30
C GLY A 21 -25.05 8.20 7.44
N LYS A 22 -26.25 8.17 8.02
CA LYS A 22 -27.55 8.50 7.42
C LYS A 22 -27.72 10.00 7.10
N SER A 23 -26.92 10.91 7.68
CA SER A 23 -26.95 12.35 7.36
C SER A 23 -26.09 12.73 6.14
N PHE A 24 -25.26 11.81 5.68
CA PHE A 24 -24.54 11.89 4.43
C PHE A 24 -25.45 11.30 3.34
N ASP A 25 -25.71 12.02 2.24
CA ASP A 25 -26.63 11.54 1.21
C ASP A 25 -26.03 10.29 0.53
N LYS A 26 -26.47 9.10 0.93
CA LYS A 26 -25.98 7.80 0.44
C LYS A 26 -26.57 7.45 -0.93
N LYS A 27 -26.93 8.44 -1.75
CA LYS A 27 -27.45 8.17 -3.09
C LYS A 27 -26.40 7.45 -3.91
N ALA A 28 -26.73 6.21 -4.24
CA ALA A 28 -25.92 5.33 -5.08
C ALA A 28 -25.44 6.05 -6.35
N GLY A 29 -24.18 5.86 -6.69
CA GLY A 29 -23.63 6.36 -7.96
C GLY A 29 -23.43 7.87 -8.05
N LYS A 30 -23.43 8.59 -6.91
CA LYS A 30 -23.06 10.02 -6.84
C LYS A 30 -21.62 10.22 -6.42
N THR A 31 -21.02 11.32 -6.86
CA THR A 31 -19.66 11.71 -6.48
C THR A 31 -19.72 12.82 -5.44
N PHE A 32 -18.90 12.72 -4.40
CA PHE A 32 -18.66 13.80 -3.46
C PHE A 32 -17.54 14.68 -3.99
N ILE A 33 -17.81 15.97 -4.19
CA ILE A 33 -16.84 16.92 -4.73
C ILE A 33 -16.50 17.93 -3.63
N MET A 34 -15.21 18.08 -3.33
CA MET A 34 -14.70 19.03 -2.35
C MET A 34 -13.57 19.87 -2.95
N ASN A 35 -13.73 21.19 -2.90
CA ASN A 35 -12.71 22.15 -3.31
C ASN A 35 -12.74 23.34 -2.35
N ALA A 36 -12.04 23.20 -1.22
CA ALA A 36 -12.09 24.16 -0.13
C ALA A 36 -10.69 24.38 0.50
N PRO A 37 -9.79 25.17 -0.14
CA PRO A 37 -8.35 25.21 0.15
C PRO A 37 -7.95 25.55 1.60
N SER A 38 -8.82 26.23 2.35
CA SER A 38 -8.55 26.63 3.73
C SER A 38 -9.34 25.84 4.79
N ARG A 39 -10.06 24.78 4.38
CA ARG A 39 -11.11 24.17 5.20
C ARG A 39 -10.93 22.69 5.46
N THR A 40 -11.60 22.26 6.52
CA THR A 40 -11.76 20.85 6.86
C THR A 40 -13.25 20.48 6.78
N LEU A 41 -13.56 19.43 6.02
CA LEU A 41 -14.86 18.75 6.05
C LEU A 41 -14.72 17.50 6.91
N GLY A 42 -15.39 17.48 8.06
CA GLY A 42 -15.35 16.36 9.00
C GLY A 42 -16.63 15.53 8.95
N LEU A 43 -16.49 14.23 8.66
CA LEU A 43 -17.48 13.19 8.94
C LEU A 43 -17.11 12.56 10.28
N GLN A 44 -17.80 12.99 11.35
CA GLN A 44 -17.60 12.44 12.68
C GLN A 44 -18.71 11.44 13.00
N ILE A 45 -18.34 10.18 13.18
CA ILE A 45 -19.30 9.13 13.50
C ILE A 45 -19.55 9.13 15.01
N THR A 46 -20.78 9.50 15.40
CA THR A 46 -21.20 9.49 16.80
C THR A 46 -21.72 8.10 17.19
N PRO A 47 -21.45 7.58 18.40
CA PRO A 47 -21.79 6.22 18.84
C PRO A 47 -23.29 5.83 18.87
N SER A 48 -24.19 6.67 18.36
CA SER A 48 -25.63 6.47 18.45
C SER A 48 -26.14 5.51 17.37
N GLY A 49 -25.96 4.21 17.59
CA GLY A 49 -26.93 3.19 17.18
C GLY A 49 -26.50 2.18 16.13
N ASP A 50 -25.68 2.57 15.15
CA ASP A 50 -25.18 1.67 14.11
C ASP A 50 -23.64 1.74 14.14
N ASN A 51 -22.99 0.64 14.53
CA ASN A 51 -21.54 0.56 14.74
C ASN A 51 -20.72 0.62 13.43
N GLU A 52 -21.25 1.13 12.32
CA GLU A 52 -20.54 1.22 11.04
C GLU A 52 -21.03 2.41 10.18
N THR A 53 -20.13 3.04 9.42
CA THR A 53 -20.52 3.80 8.23
C THR A 53 -20.47 2.89 7.03
N ALA A 54 -21.50 2.05 6.91
CA ALA A 54 -21.62 1.13 5.80
C ALA A 54 -22.35 1.79 4.62
N TRP A 55 -21.74 1.72 3.44
CA TRP A 55 -22.47 1.70 2.18
C TRP A 55 -22.49 0.27 1.66
N SER A 56 -23.67 -0.34 1.68
CA SER A 56 -23.87 -1.74 1.31
C SER A 56 -25.02 -1.86 0.32
N ASN A 57 -25.15 -3.03 -0.33
CA ASN A 57 -26.28 -3.33 -1.21
C ASN A 57 -26.52 -2.28 -2.32
N GLY A 58 -25.44 -1.82 -2.95
CA GLY A 58 -25.52 -0.86 -4.06
C GLY A 58 -25.76 0.59 -3.66
N THR A 59 -25.65 0.95 -2.37
CA THR A 59 -25.75 2.36 -1.95
C THR A 59 -24.41 3.11 -2.02
N SER A 60 -23.33 2.47 -2.47
CA SER A 60 -22.01 3.08 -2.51
C SER A 60 -21.97 4.30 -3.45
N PRO A 61 -21.23 5.36 -3.08
CA PRO A 61 -21.02 6.48 -3.98
C PRO A 61 -20.20 6.05 -5.19
N ALA A 62 -20.33 6.80 -6.29
CA ALA A 62 -19.45 6.67 -7.45
C ALA A 62 -18.03 7.16 -7.14
N GLY A 63 -17.86 8.05 -6.15
CA GLY A 63 -16.54 8.46 -5.75
C GLY A 63 -16.46 9.65 -4.78
N PHE A 64 -15.21 10.00 -4.48
CA PHE A 64 -14.78 11.20 -3.76
C PHE A 64 -13.74 11.91 -4.64
N ASP A 65 -13.99 13.17 -5.01
CA ASP A 65 -13.04 14.06 -5.68
C ASP A 65 -12.72 15.22 -4.73
N ILE A 66 -11.51 15.20 -4.17
CA ILE A 66 -11.04 16.17 -3.19
C ILE A 66 -9.91 16.96 -3.83
N ALA A 67 -10.25 18.11 -4.38
CA ALA A 67 -9.34 18.96 -5.12
C ALA A 67 -8.53 19.89 -4.22
N GLN A 68 -9.11 20.41 -3.13
CA GLN A 68 -8.42 21.31 -2.18
C GLN A 68 -9.02 21.18 -0.78
N GLY A 69 -8.20 21.38 0.26
CA GLY A 69 -8.62 21.30 1.67
C GLY A 69 -8.41 19.93 2.32
N THR A 70 -9.05 19.69 3.47
CA THR A 70 -8.91 18.42 4.21
C THR A 70 -10.25 17.73 4.41
N PHE A 71 -10.43 16.55 3.84
CA PHE A 71 -11.50 15.62 4.18
C PHE A 71 -11.07 14.76 5.37
N VAL A 72 -11.94 14.62 6.37
CA VAL A 72 -11.70 13.77 7.53
C VAL A 72 -12.88 12.83 7.73
N TYR A 73 -12.61 11.53 7.74
CA TYR A 73 -13.48 10.53 8.33
C TYR A 73 -12.89 10.13 9.68
N ASP A 74 -13.61 10.38 10.78
CA ASP A 74 -13.15 10.06 12.14
C ASP A 74 -14.11 9.09 12.84
N ALA A 75 -13.68 7.82 12.89
CA ALA A 75 -14.37 6.75 13.58
C ALA A 75 -13.78 6.42 14.96
N ARG A 76 -12.74 7.12 15.44
CA ARG A 76 -11.99 6.76 16.67
C ARG A 76 -12.84 6.70 17.94
N ALA A 77 -13.91 7.49 18.00
CA ALA A 77 -14.82 7.53 19.14
C ALA A 77 -15.79 6.33 19.19
N SER A 78 -15.66 5.39 18.26
CA SER A 78 -16.56 4.25 18.07
C SER A 78 -15.77 3.02 17.62
N SER A 79 -16.33 1.82 17.75
CA SER A 79 -15.78 0.62 17.12
C SER A 79 -16.16 0.52 15.64
N THR A 80 -16.33 1.66 14.96
CA THR A 80 -16.91 1.70 13.61
C THR A 80 -15.87 1.59 12.51
N GLU A 81 -16.28 0.92 11.43
CA GLU A 81 -15.51 0.82 10.20
C GLU A 81 -16.09 1.69 9.07
N LEU A 82 -15.22 2.12 8.17
CA LEU A 82 -15.61 2.60 6.85
C LEU A 82 -15.77 1.36 5.95
N PHE A 83 -17.00 0.90 5.79
CA PHE A 83 -17.30 -0.31 5.02
C PHE A 83 -17.92 0.04 3.66
N LEU A 84 -17.24 -0.33 2.59
CA LEU A 84 -17.67 -0.08 1.22
C LEU A 84 -17.94 -1.39 0.49
N THR A 85 -19.20 -1.65 0.14
CA THR A 85 -19.57 -2.77 -0.74
C THR A 85 -19.76 -2.30 -2.17
N LEU A 86 -18.95 -2.82 -3.11
CA LEU A 86 -19.10 -2.52 -4.53
C LEU A 86 -19.82 -3.66 -5.25
N LEU A 87 -20.81 -3.32 -6.07
CA LEU A 87 -21.50 -4.27 -6.92
C LEU A 87 -20.60 -4.71 -8.09
N PRO A 88 -20.88 -5.88 -8.72
CA PRO A 88 -20.24 -6.24 -9.99
C PRO A 88 -20.35 -5.12 -11.01
N ASP A 89 -19.27 -4.90 -11.77
CA ASP A 89 -19.15 -3.87 -12.80
C ASP A 89 -19.36 -2.41 -12.33
N SER A 90 -19.41 -2.16 -11.02
CA SER A 90 -19.43 -0.81 -10.46
C SER A 90 -18.02 -0.33 -10.15
N GLU A 91 -17.80 0.98 -10.25
CA GLU A 91 -16.53 1.63 -9.93
C GLU A 91 -16.72 2.63 -8.80
N LEU A 92 -15.76 2.66 -7.87
CA LEU A 92 -15.60 3.74 -6.89
C LEU A 92 -14.27 4.43 -7.14
N ASN A 93 -14.33 5.73 -7.39
CA ASN A 93 -13.15 6.57 -7.64
C ASN A 93 -12.85 7.43 -6.41
N PHE A 94 -11.63 7.36 -5.89
CA PHE A 94 -11.14 8.19 -4.80
C PHE A 94 -9.99 9.03 -5.34
N HIS A 95 -10.26 10.28 -5.69
CA HIS A 95 -9.31 11.20 -6.31
C HIS A 95 -8.94 12.32 -5.34
N VAL A 96 -7.64 12.48 -5.07
CA VAL A 96 -7.10 13.55 -4.22
C VAL A 96 -5.98 14.25 -4.96
N ARG A 97 -6.08 15.57 -5.13
CA ARG A 97 -5.18 16.36 -5.99
C ARG A 97 -4.88 17.74 -5.41
N ASN A 98 -4.09 18.55 -6.14
CA ASN A 98 -3.46 19.77 -5.64
C ASN A 98 -2.79 19.56 -4.27
N ASP A 99 -3.14 20.34 -3.25
CA ASP A 99 -2.63 20.22 -1.88
C ASP A 99 -3.62 19.55 -0.91
N ALA A 100 -4.63 18.86 -1.45
CA ALA A 100 -5.70 18.26 -0.67
C ALA A 100 -5.24 17.08 0.20
N ARG A 101 -5.99 16.84 1.28
CA ARG A 101 -5.74 15.74 2.22
C ARG A 101 -7.02 14.97 2.48
N ALA A 102 -6.94 13.64 2.46
CA ALA A 102 -7.98 12.75 2.93
C ALA A 102 -7.46 11.93 4.11
N LEU A 103 -8.03 12.16 5.29
CA LEU A 103 -7.65 11.48 6.52
C LEU A 103 -8.78 10.54 6.94
N ILE A 104 -8.51 9.25 6.92
CA ILE A 104 -9.46 8.20 7.30
C ILE A 104 -8.93 7.55 8.57
N MET A 105 -9.55 7.89 9.69
CA MET A 105 -9.15 7.46 11.02
C MET A 105 -10.11 6.39 11.53
N GLY A 106 -9.62 5.17 11.71
CA GLY A 106 -10.40 4.03 12.20
C GLY A 106 -10.74 4.09 13.69
N GLY A 107 -11.63 3.19 14.13
CA GLY A 107 -11.94 2.94 15.54
C GLY A 107 -10.91 2.04 16.24
N MET A 108 -10.60 2.29 17.52
CA MET A 108 -9.81 1.36 18.34
C MET A 108 -10.74 0.35 19.04
N GLY A 109 -10.47 -0.95 18.87
CA GLY A 109 -11.21 -2.04 19.52
C GLY A 109 -12.29 -2.62 18.62
N SER A 110 -12.04 -3.81 18.07
CA SER A 110 -12.90 -4.55 17.13
C SER A 110 -13.23 -3.84 15.81
N GLY A 111 -12.70 -2.63 15.60
CA GLY A 111 -13.02 -1.74 14.49
C GLY A 111 -11.99 -1.82 13.38
N LYS A 112 -12.43 -2.25 12.20
CA LYS A 112 -11.65 -2.16 10.96
C LYS A 112 -11.54 -0.69 10.55
N GLY A 113 -10.41 -0.27 9.98
CA GLY A 113 -10.20 1.12 9.56
C GLY A 113 -10.92 1.47 8.27
N LEU A 114 -10.55 0.75 7.21
CA LEU A 114 -11.24 0.70 5.93
C LEU A 114 -11.33 -0.77 5.55
N GLU A 115 -12.53 -1.21 5.20
CA GLU A 115 -12.71 -2.45 4.45
C GLU A 115 -13.50 -2.14 3.18
N VAL A 116 -12.88 -2.45 2.03
CA VAL A 116 -13.58 -2.47 0.76
C VAL A 116 -13.86 -3.91 0.38
N ASN A 117 -15.12 -4.31 0.53
CA ASN A 117 -15.61 -5.59 0.06
C ASN A 117 -16.23 -5.41 -1.32
N SER A 118 -15.43 -5.55 -2.36
CA SER A 118 -15.85 -5.29 -3.73
C SER A 118 -16.13 -6.60 -4.48
N ALA A 119 -17.16 -6.57 -5.32
CA ALA A 119 -17.22 -7.35 -6.56
C ALA A 119 -16.96 -6.47 -7.80
N GLY A 120 -16.68 -5.17 -7.59
CA GLY A 120 -16.36 -4.17 -8.61
C GLY A 120 -14.95 -3.59 -8.48
N TYR A 121 -14.75 -2.38 -8.98
CA TYR A 121 -13.45 -1.72 -9.14
C TYR A 121 -13.27 -0.57 -8.14
N LEU A 122 -12.14 -0.55 -7.43
CA LEU A 122 -11.74 0.58 -6.60
C LEU A 122 -10.55 1.28 -7.25
N ASN A 123 -10.69 2.56 -7.58
CA ASN A 123 -9.61 3.38 -8.13
C ASN A 123 -9.24 4.46 -7.11
N MET A 124 -8.02 4.44 -6.58
CA MET A 124 -7.45 5.53 -5.78
C MET A 124 -6.41 6.26 -6.63
N ILE A 125 -6.63 7.55 -6.89
CA ILE A 125 -5.74 8.39 -7.67
C ILE A 125 -5.31 9.55 -6.79
N VAL A 126 -4.01 9.68 -6.55
CA VAL A 126 -3.42 10.79 -5.79
C VAL A 126 -2.34 11.44 -6.66
N GLU A 127 -2.47 12.74 -6.89
CA GLU A 127 -1.61 13.52 -7.78
C GLU A 127 -1.24 14.86 -7.15
N ASP A 128 -0.41 15.65 -7.84
CA ASP A 128 0.15 16.91 -7.33
C ASP A 128 0.81 16.73 -5.94
N GLU A 129 0.40 17.48 -4.91
CA GLU A 129 0.85 17.38 -3.51
C GLU A 129 -0.20 16.67 -2.63
N GLY A 130 -1.15 15.96 -3.24
CA GLY A 130 -2.27 15.31 -2.57
C GLY A 130 -1.81 14.23 -1.59
N MET A 131 -2.60 14.01 -0.54
CA MET A 131 -2.29 12.98 0.45
C MET A 131 -3.53 12.21 0.90
N VAL A 132 -3.41 10.88 0.92
CA VAL A 132 -4.38 9.99 1.57
C VAL A 132 -3.71 9.30 2.76
N ALA A 133 -4.35 9.33 3.93
CA ALA A 133 -3.84 8.66 5.11
C ALA A 133 -4.93 7.82 5.79
N PHE A 134 -4.64 6.54 5.97
CA PHE A 134 -5.39 5.59 6.77
C PHE A 134 -4.64 5.37 8.07
N THR A 135 -5.22 5.79 9.20
CA THR A 135 -4.54 5.76 10.50
C THR A 135 -5.45 5.28 11.61
N ALA A 136 -4.85 4.82 12.72
CA ALA A 136 -5.60 4.24 13.84
C ALA A 136 -6.55 3.12 13.40
N CYS A 137 -6.16 2.34 12.39
CA CYS A 137 -6.91 1.21 11.88
C CYS A 137 -6.44 -0.06 12.58
N GLU A 138 -7.34 -0.90 13.10
CA GLU A 138 -6.94 -2.24 13.55
C GLU A 138 -6.64 -3.14 12.33
N PHE A 139 -7.55 -3.09 11.37
CA PHE A 139 -7.47 -3.80 10.09
C PHE A 139 -7.58 -2.80 8.93
N PHE A 140 -6.78 -2.98 7.90
CA PHE A 140 -6.93 -2.31 6.61
C PHE A 140 -7.04 -3.36 5.51
N GLY A 141 -8.16 -3.37 4.79
CA GLY A 141 -8.46 -4.37 3.76
C GLY A 141 -8.86 -3.76 2.43
N LEU A 142 -8.14 -4.08 1.37
CA LEU A 142 -8.51 -3.76 -0.01
C LEU A 142 -8.82 -5.04 -0.78
N SER A 143 -10.06 -5.10 -1.31
CA SER A 143 -10.55 -6.13 -2.23
C SER A 143 -10.55 -7.54 -1.62
N THR A 144 -11.66 -7.93 -1.01
CA THR A 144 -11.79 -9.22 -0.30
C THR A 144 -12.33 -10.35 -1.18
N THR A 145 -12.67 -10.11 -2.45
CA THR A 145 -13.19 -11.14 -3.37
C THR A 145 -12.29 -11.35 -4.61
N PRO A 146 -12.28 -12.57 -5.20
CA PRO A 146 -11.52 -12.84 -6.43
C PRO A 146 -12.02 -12.10 -7.67
N SER A 147 -13.26 -11.57 -7.65
CA SER A 147 -13.89 -10.89 -8.79
C SER A 147 -13.67 -9.38 -8.80
N SER A 148 -13.01 -8.83 -7.79
CA SER A 148 -12.72 -7.40 -7.70
C SER A 148 -11.27 -7.07 -8.01
N SER A 149 -11.03 -5.81 -8.38
CA SER A 149 -9.67 -5.27 -8.50
C SER A 149 -9.56 -3.89 -7.89
N THR A 150 -8.37 -3.58 -7.37
CA THR A 150 -8.02 -2.26 -6.86
C THR A 150 -6.91 -1.66 -7.72
N ARG A 151 -7.03 -0.38 -8.06
CA ARG A 151 -5.95 0.41 -8.67
C ARG A 151 -5.57 1.55 -7.73
N ILE A 152 -4.29 1.75 -7.49
CA ILE A 152 -3.75 2.86 -6.71
C ILE A 152 -2.69 3.56 -7.57
N ILE A 153 -2.79 4.88 -7.75
CA ILE A 153 -1.82 5.68 -8.49
C ILE A 153 -1.36 6.83 -7.61
N LEU A 154 -0.05 6.97 -7.43
CA LEU A 154 0.58 8.10 -6.73
C LEU A 154 1.57 8.79 -7.67
N SER A 155 1.29 10.02 -8.07
CA SER A 155 2.09 10.78 -9.05
C SER A 155 2.57 12.14 -8.52
N ASP A 156 3.48 12.79 -9.24
CA ASP A 156 4.06 14.10 -8.92
C ASP A 156 4.75 14.20 -7.55
N LYS A 157 4.05 14.66 -6.52
CA LYS A 157 4.50 14.74 -5.12
C LYS A 157 3.44 14.17 -4.16
N ALA A 158 2.54 13.34 -4.68
CA ALA A 158 1.48 12.70 -3.93
C ALA A 158 2.04 11.73 -2.88
N SER A 159 1.23 11.43 -1.87
CA SER A 159 1.59 10.42 -0.87
C SER A 159 0.40 9.63 -0.34
N MET A 160 0.67 8.39 0.05
CA MET A 160 -0.26 7.51 0.74
C MET A 160 0.39 6.93 2.00
N LEU A 161 -0.29 7.08 3.12
CA LEU A 161 0.06 6.43 4.38
C LEU A 161 -1.03 5.44 4.77
N VAL A 162 -0.64 4.21 5.08
CA VAL A 162 -1.48 3.22 5.76
C VAL A 162 -0.76 2.82 7.03
N ASN A 163 -1.42 3.02 8.16
CA ASN A 163 -0.93 2.58 9.47
C ASN A 163 -2.01 1.76 10.15
N SER A 164 -1.89 0.45 9.97
CA SER A 164 -2.72 -0.56 10.62
C SER A 164 -2.01 -1.09 11.86
N SER A 165 -2.74 -1.43 12.92
CA SER A 165 -2.12 -2.10 14.06
C SER A 165 -1.99 -3.59 13.80
N VAL A 166 -3.04 -4.29 13.36
CA VAL A 166 -3.06 -5.76 13.31
C VAL A 166 -2.79 -6.30 11.92
N THR A 167 -3.58 -5.89 10.95
CA THR A 167 -3.54 -6.50 9.61
C THR A 167 -3.64 -5.45 8.52
N LEU A 168 -2.81 -5.60 7.50
CA LEU A 168 -2.97 -4.98 6.19
C LEU A 168 -3.14 -6.11 5.16
N ASP A 169 -4.33 -6.24 4.57
CA ASP A 169 -4.64 -7.24 3.54
C ASP A 169 -5.00 -6.55 2.23
N VAL A 170 -4.26 -6.82 1.17
CA VAL A 170 -4.46 -6.23 -0.15
C VAL A 170 -4.48 -7.33 -1.21
N ARG A 171 -5.59 -7.44 -1.94
CA ARG A 171 -5.75 -8.46 -2.97
C ARG A 171 -6.13 -7.90 -4.33
N ASN A 172 -5.70 -8.57 -5.40
CA ASN A 172 -6.04 -8.20 -6.78
C ASN A 172 -5.79 -6.70 -7.06
N ALA A 173 -4.64 -6.20 -6.61
CA ALA A 173 -4.35 -4.77 -6.67
C ALA A 173 -3.22 -4.46 -7.66
N ASN A 174 -3.31 -3.31 -8.33
CA ASN A 174 -2.21 -2.70 -9.05
C ASN A 174 -1.90 -1.34 -8.42
N VAL A 175 -0.67 -1.16 -7.94
CA VAL A 175 -0.17 0.05 -7.28
C VAL A 175 0.97 0.64 -8.13
N GLU A 176 0.77 1.84 -8.64
CA GLU A 176 1.71 2.57 -9.50
C GLU A 176 2.18 3.84 -8.77
N VAL A 177 3.49 3.97 -8.56
CA VAL A 177 4.09 5.10 -7.82
C VAL A 177 5.18 5.75 -8.67
N THR A 178 4.90 6.95 -9.17
CA THR A 178 5.85 7.84 -9.87
C THR A 178 6.13 9.13 -9.08
N SER A 179 5.48 9.31 -7.92
CA SER A 179 5.65 10.49 -7.07
C SER A 179 7.10 10.68 -6.60
N SER A 180 7.64 11.88 -6.83
CA SER A 180 8.93 12.38 -6.33
C SER A 180 8.93 12.73 -4.84
N LYS A 181 7.79 12.56 -4.14
CA LYS A 181 7.72 12.78 -2.70
C LYS A 181 8.58 11.76 -1.97
N ASN A 182 9.39 12.24 -1.02
CA ASN A 182 10.06 11.33 -0.11
C ASN A 182 9.01 10.55 0.71
N LEU A 183 9.10 9.22 0.67
CA LEU A 183 8.15 8.27 1.24
C LEU A 183 6.73 8.49 0.69
N ALA A 184 6.62 8.48 -0.64
CA ALA A 184 5.35 8.56 -1.37
C ALA A 184 4.41 7.41 -0.97
N LEU A 185 4.92 6.18 -0.84
CA LEU A 185 4.12 5.03 -0.37
C LEU A 185 4.61 4.57 1.00
N GLN A 186 3.73 4.53 1.99
CA GLN A 186 4.06 4.14 3.35
C GLN A 186 3.02 3.20 3.91
N TRP A 187 3.30 1.90 3.94
CA TRP A 187 2.39 0.91 4.51
C TRP A 187 3.03 0.23 5.72
N TYR A 188 2.36 0.39 6.86
CA TYR A 188 2.80 -0.09 8.15
C TYR A 188 1.75 -0.99 8.80
N VAL A 189 2.24 -2.06 9.41
CA VAL A 189 1.52 -2.91 10.35
C VAL A 189 2.24 -2.88 11.70
N GLY A 190 1.55 -2.53 12.78
CA GLY A 190 2.17 -2.35 14.10
C GLY A 190 1.39 -2.98 15.27
N ILE A 191 1.87 -4.10 15.81
CA ILE A 191 1.46 -4.60 17.15
C ILE A 191 2.72 -4.80 18.02
N PRO A 192 2.67 -4.50 19.33
CA PRO A 192 3.62 -5.07 20.28
C PRO A 192 3.42 -6.60 20.37
N GLY A 193 4.38 -7.39 19.90
CA GLY A 193 4.43 -8.84 20.18
C GLY A 193 4.22 -9.81 19.00
N ASP A 194 4.74 -9.49 17.81
CA ASP A 194 4.90 -10.41 16.67
C ASP A 194 3.64 -10.92 15.95
N GLN A 195 2.43 -10.50 16.33
CA GLN A 195 1.19 -11.04 15.73
C GLN A 195 0.68 -10.27 14.50
N GLY A 196 1.25 -9.10 14.18
CA GLY A 196 0.78 -8.28 13.06
C GLY A 196 1.22 -8.83 11.70
N GLU A 197 0.36 -8.72 10.69
CA GLU A 197 0.64 -9.24 9.35
C GLU A 197 0.31 -8.27 8.22
N MET A 198 1.21 -8.21 7.24
CA MET A 198 0.94 -7.66 5.92
C MET A 198 0.74 -8.83 4.94
N SER A 199 -0.44 -8.93 4.34
CA SER A 199 -0.80 -9.94 3.35
C SER A 199 -1.06 -9.29 2.00
N LEU A 200 -0.30 -9.70 0.99
CA LEU A 200 -0.47 -9.27 -0.39
C LEU A 200 -0.78 -10.50 -1.26
N ASN A 201 -1.90 -10.48 -1.99
CA ASN A 201 -2.36 -11.59 -2.81
C ASN A 201 -2.73 -11.12 -4.23
N ALA A 202 -2.13 -11.70 -5.27
CA ALA A 202 -2.37 -11.29 -6.66
C ALA A 202 -2.19 -9.76 -6.84
N THR A 203 -1.19 -9.19 -6.17
CA THR A 203 -0.95 -7.76 -6.10
C THR A 203 0.33 -7.39 -6.86
N GLN A 204 0.29 -6.31 -7.63
CA GLN A 204 1.43 -5.73 -8.31
C GLN A 204 1.70 -4.36 -7.71
N ILE A 205 2.94 -4.13 -7.26
CA ILE A 205 3.40 -2.84 -6.74
C ILE A 205 4.59 -2.41 -7.57
N SER A 206 4.53 -1.21 -8.15
CA SER A 206 5.58 -0.65 -9.00
C SER A 206 5.97 0.74 -8.53
N LEU A 207 7.25 0.94 -8.22
CA LEU A 207 7.84 2.26 -7.94
C LEU A 207 8.88 2.58 -9.03
N SER A 208 8.77 3.75 -9.65
CA SER A 208 9.67 4.19 -10.72
C SER A 208 10.10 5.66 -10.57
N GLU A 209 10.83 6.19 -11.54
CA GLU A 209 11.44 7.51 -11.52
C GLU A 209 12.33 7.77 -10.28
N GLN A 210 12.01 8.76 -9.47
CA GLN A 210 12.70 9.10 -8.21
C GLN A 210 11.83 8.79 -6.99
N SER A 211 10.82 7.93 -7.15
CA SER A 211 9.89 7.63 -6.07
C SER A 211 10.54 6.86 -4.92
N SER A 212 9.93 6.99 -3.75
CA SER A 212 10.32 6.18 -2.60
C SER A 212 9.17 5.66 -1.78
N GLY A 213 9.38 4.52 -1.13
CA GLY A 213 8.38 3.95 -0.24
C GLY A 213 8.92 2.97 0.77
N ILE A 214 8.03 2.58 1.67
CA ILE A 214 8.31 1.62 2.74
C ILE A 214 7.10 0.73 2.96
N LEU A 215 7.37 -0.57 3.02
CA LEU A 215 6.43 -1.60 3.44
C LEU A 215 7.03 -2.24 4.67
N ALA A 216 6.33 -2.20 5.80
CA ALA A 216 6.89 -2.74 7.05
C ALA A 216 5.83 -3.33 7.97
N GLY A 217 6.23 -4.36 8.70
CA GLY A 217 5.38 -5.05 9.68
C GLY A 217 6.08 -6.28 10.28
N PRO A 218 5.44 -6.96 11.23
CA PRO A 218 6.04 -8.14 11.86
C PRO A 218 6.21 -9.32 10.90
N VAL A 219 5.18 -9.62 10.11
CA VAL A 219 5.18 -10.72 9.14
C VAL A 219 4.74 -10.21 7.77
N LEU A 220 5.42 -10.68 6.72
CA LEU A 220 4.99 -10.48 5.33
C LEU A 220 4.50 -11.81 4.73
N LYS A 221 3.31 -11.80 4.14
CA LYS A 221 2.74 -12.92 3.39
C LYS A 221 2.51 -12.51 1.94
N LEU A 222 3.12 -13.23 1.00
CA LEU A 222 2.99 -13.01 -0.44
C LEU A 222 2.36 -14.23 -1.12
N SER A 223 1.37 -13.99 -1.96
CA SER A 223 0.79 -14.96 -2.90
C SER A 223 0.65 -14.31 -4.25
N ASP A 224 1.24 -14.88 -5.31
CA ASP A 224 1.18 -14.36 -6.68
C ASP A 224 1.41 -12.84 -6.77
N THR A 225 2.34 -12.31 -5.96
CA THR A 225 2.55 -10.87 -5.79
C THR A 225 3.91 -10.44 -6.32
N GLN A 226 3.93 -9.35 -7.09
CA GLN A 226 5.16 -8.78 -7.63
C GLN A 226 5.40 -7.37 -7.09
N ILE A 227 6.62 -7.12 -6.61
CA ILE A 227 7.06 -5.79 -6.19
C ILE A 227 8.24 -5.39 -7.07
N THR A 228 8.03 -4.39 -7.92
CA THR A 228 8.98 -3.95 -8.94
C THR A 228 9.48 -2.54 -8.64
N ILE A 229 10.79 -2.35 -8.61
CA ILE A 229 11.42 -1.04 -8.44
C ILE A 229 12.33 -0.77 -9.63
N GLY A 230 12.13 0.38 -10.29
CA GLY A 230 12.87 0.78 -11.50
C GLY A 230 13.47 2.18 -11.43
N ASP A 231 14.15 2.58 -12.49
CA ASP A 231 14.80 3.89 -12.65
C ASP A 231 15.71 4.22 -11.46
N SER A 232 15.47 5.30 -10.71
CA SER A 232 16.21 5.67 -9.51
C SER A 232 15.34 5.57 -8.24
N ALA A 233 14.24 4.81 -8.30
CA ALA A 233 13.35 4.63 -7.18
C ALA A 233 13.99 3.79 -6.07
N ASN A 234 13.46 3.93 -4.85
CA ASN A 234 13.91 3.15 -3.71
C ASN A 234 12.76 2.64 -2.85
N CYS A 235 12.89 1.42 -2.33
CA CYS A 235 11.91 0.84 -1.43
C CYS A 235 12.57 0.13 -0.27
N THR A 236 12.08 0.36 0.94
CA THR A 236 12.47 -0.39 2.13
C THR A 236 11.39 -1.40 2.51
N LEU A 237 11.78 -2.66 2.66
CA LEU A 237 10.95 -3.73 3.18
C LEU A 237 11.44 -4.09 4.58
N GLY A 238 10.67 -3.69 5.59
CA GLY A 238 10.99 -3.85 7.00
C GLY A 238 10.18 -4.97 7.64
N PHE A 239 10.64 -6.22 7.55
CA PHE A 239 9.89 -7.38 8.04
C PHE A 239 10.73 -8.35 8.85
N GLY A 240 10.07 -9.11 9.72
CA GLY A 240 10.66 -10.30 10.35
C GLY A 240 10.47 -11.53 9.43
N PRO A 241 9.62 -12.50 9.81
CA PRO A 241 9.38 -13.67 8.98
C PRO A 241 8.61 -13.36 7.69
N ILE A 242 8.89 -14.13 6.64
CA ILE A 242 8.23 -14.02 5.34
C ILE A 242 7.66 -15.38 4.93
N ALA A 243 6.40 -15.41 4.49
CA ALA A 243 5.78 -16.58 3.86
C ALA A 243 5.44 -16.27 2.41
N ILE A 244 5.79 -17.19 1.52
CA ILE A 244 5.69 -16.96 0.08
C ILE A 244 5.07 -18.16 -0.60
N THR A 245 4.07 -17.86 -1.42
CA THR A 245 3.32 -18.81 -2.23
C THR A 245 3.10 -18.26 -3.63
N GLY A 246 2.73 -19.13 -4.57
CA GLY A 246 2.52 -18.76 -5.96
C GLY A 246 3.77 -18.19 -6.63
N ASN A 247 3.58 -17.35 -7.64
CA ASN A 247 4.64 -16.75 -8.45
C ASN A 247 5.09 -15.38 -7.91
N SER A 248 5.31 -15.27 -6.60
CA SER A 248 5.68 -13.98 -5.99
C SER A 248 7.15 -13.62 -6.21
N GLN A 249 7.44 -12.36 -6.50
CA GLN A 249 8.80 -11.87 -6.82
C GLN A 249 9.08 -10.44 -6.34
N PHE A 250 10.35 -10.19 -6.04
CA PHE A 250 10.93 -8.87 -5.87
C PHE A 250 11.81 -8.58 -7.10
N ILE A 251 11.49 -7.52 -7.83
CA ILE A 251 12.04 -7.26 -9.16
C ILE A 251 12.77 -5.92 -9.16
N LEU A 252 14.04 -5.93 -9.54
CA LEU A 252 14.75 -4.72 -9.96
C LEU A 252 14.61 -4.57 -11.47
N ALA A 253 13.77 -3.63 -11.89
CA ALA A 253 13.69 -3.21 -13.28
C ALA A 253 14.95 -2.41 -13.67
N SER A 254 15.07 -2.06 -14.96
CA SER A 254 16.20 -1.28 -15.47
C SER A 254 16.38 0.04 -14.69
N GLY A 255 17.63 0.42 -14.42
CA GLY A 255 17.96 1.67 -13.74
C GLY A 255 19.04 1.49 -12.68
N SER A 256 19.03 2.37 -11.69
CA SER A 256 19.82 2.38 -10.45
C SER A 256 18.93 2.21 -9.21
N ALA A 257 17.83 1.47 -9.35
CA ALA A 257 16.84 1.24 -8.31
C ALA A 257 17.44 0.56 -7.08
N LYS A 258 16.90 0.86 -5.89
CA LYS A 258 17.35 0.24 -4.65
C LYS A 258 16.20 -0.43 -3.92
N MET A 259 16.36 -1.70 -3.60
CA MET A 259 15.43 -2.40 -2.73
C MET A 259 16.16 -2.85 -1.48
N GLN A 260 15.86 -2.18 -0.37
CA GLN A 260 16.43 -2.46 0.94
C GLN A 260 15.53 -3.41 1.71
N PHE A 261 16.12 -4.42 2.34
CA PHE A 261 15.44 -5.32 3.25
C PHE A 261 16.07 -5.21 4.61
N SER A 262 15.27 -4.79 5.57
CA SER A 262 15.66 -4.65 6.96
C SER A 262 14.84 -5.59 7.83
N GLY A 263 15.52 -6.24 8.76
CA GLY A 263 14.86 -7.03 9.79
C GLY A 263 14.05 -6.13 10.73
N GLN A 264 12.85 -6.56 11.13
CA GLN A 264 12.13 -5.83 12.17
C GLN A 264 12.63 -6.23 13.56
N GLY A 265 13.15 -5.27 14.33
CA GLY A 265 13.64 -5.50 15.69
C GLY A 265 14.97 -6.27 15.68
N SER A 266 15.02 -7.44 16.32
CA SER A 266 16.21 -8.31 16.37
C SER A 266 16.20 -9.44 15.35
N LYS A 267 15.20 -9.46 14.46
CA LYS A 267 15.05 -10.52 13.45
C LYS A 267 15.92 -10.22 12.24
N VAL A 268 16.42 -11.26 11.59
CA VAL A 268 17.18 -11.14 10.33
C VAL A 268 16.16 -11.06 9.18
N PRO A 269 16.36 -10.23 8.15
CA PRO A 269 15.50 -10.24 6.98
C PRO A 269 15.52 -11.63 6.29
N PHE A 270 14.38 -12.05 5.73
CA PHE A 270 14.20 -13.33 5.02
C PHE A 270 14.26 -14.61 5.86
N ASP A 271 13.74 -14.56 7.08
CA ASP A 271 13.36 -15.77 7.81
C ASP A 271 12.12 -16.42 7.16
N PHE A 272 12.34 -17.32 6.20
CA PHE A 272 11.25 -18.01 5.50
C PHE A 272 10.57 -19.02 6.43
N ILE A 273 9.30 -18.79 6.76
CA ILE A 273 8.55 -19.53 7.80
C ILE A 273 8.61 -21.06 7.63
N ASP A 274 8.62 -21.56 6.39
CA ASP A 274 8.62 -23.00 6.10
C ASP A 274 9.95 -23.54 5.57
N ASN A 275 11.03 -22.74 5.61
CA ASN A 275 12.28 -23.02 4.87
C ASN A 275 12.05 -23.30 3.37
N SER A 276 10.92 -22.84 2.83
CA SER A 276 10.65 -22.82 1.40
C SER A 276 11.47 -21.68 0.80
N TYR A 277 12.49 -22.04 0.01
CA TYR A 277 13.37 -21.08 -0.66
C TYR A 277 12.95 -20.99 -2.14
N PRO A 278 11.97 -20.12 -2.47
CA PRO A 278 11.48 -19.99 -3.84
C PRO A 278 12.61 -19.54 -4.76
N LYS A 279 12.84 -20.31 -5.83
CA LYS A 279 13.91 -20.02 -6.78
C LYS A 279 13.58 -18.76 -7.57
N GLY A 280 14.58 -17.90 -7.78
CA GLY A 280 14.43 -16.69 -8.60
C GLY A 280 13.41 -15.69 -8.05
N ILE A 281 13.23 -15.68 -6.73
CA ILE A 281 12.35 -14.71 -6.09
C ILE A 281 12.91 -13.27 -6.18
N PHE A 282 14.22 -13.11 -6.18
CA PHE A 282 14.87 -11.83 -6.47
C PHE A 282 15.27 -11.82 -7.93
N GLU A 283 14.64 -10.99 -8.73
CA GLU A 283 14.89 -10.87 -10.16
C GLU A 283 15.60 -9.55 -10.46
N ILE A 284 16.69 -9.62 -11.21
CA ILE A 284 17.37 -8.46 -11.78
C ILE A 284 17.11 -8.47 -13.30
N VAL A 285 16.35 -7.49 -13.77
CA VAL A 285 16.00 -7.37 -15.19
C VAL A 285 17.04 -6.50 -15.90
N ALA A 286 17.90 -7.11 -16.69
CA ALA A 286 19.02 -6.45 -17.35
C ALA A 286 18.74 -6.11 -18.82
N GLN A 287 17.81 -6.83 -19.47
CA GLN A 287 17.39 -6.63 -20.87
C GLN A 287 18.56 -6.58 -21.86
N GLY A 288 19.59 -7.40 -21.64
CA GLY A 288 20.80 -7.44 -22.48
C GLY A 288 21.84 -6.36 -22.17
N GLY A 289 21.61 -5.52 -21.16
CA GLY A 289 22.58 -4.57 -20.60
C GLY A 289 23.06 -4.96 -19.19
N ILE A 290 23.57 -3.97 -18.46
CA ILE A 290 23.87 -4.08 -17.03
C ILE A 290 22.78 -3.30 -16.29
N ASN A 291 22.08 -3.97 -15.38
CA ASN A 291 21.22 -3.32 -14.41
C ASN A 291 22.09 -2.68 -13.31
N GLY A 292 21.95 -1.36 -13.13
CA GLY A 292 22.69 -0.60 -12.12
C GLY A 292 22.03 -0.58 -10.73
N GLY A 293 20.89 -1.25 -10.58
CA GLY A 293 20.16 -1.39 -9.34
C GLY A 293 20.78 -2.40 -8.38
N GLU A 294 20.27 -2.40 -7.15
CA GLU A 294 20.80 -3.23 -6.09
C GLU A 294 19.75 -3.71 -5.09
N PHE A 295 19.94 -4.94 -4.63
CA PHE A 295 19.31 -5.43 -3.41
C PHE A 295 20.25 -5.15 -2.24
N MET A 296 19.73 -4.51 -1.19
CA MET A 296 20.48 -4.18 0.04
C MET A 296 19.91 -4.98 1.20
N ILE A 297 20.69 -5.88 1.79
CA ILE A 297 20.23 -6.78 2.85
C ILE A 297 20.89 -6.42 4.18
N ASP A 298 20.07 -6.10 5.18
CA ASP A 298 20.47 -5.74 6.55
C ASP A 298 20.91 -6.97 7.34
N ASP A 299 22.12 -7.45 7.05
CA ASP A 299 22.83 -8.46 7.83
C ASP A 299 24.35 -8.31 7.61
N PRO A 300 24.98 -7.32 8.25
CA PRO A 300 26.36 -6.96 7.96
C PRO A 300 27.35 -8.08 8.33
N THR A 301 26.93 -9.07 9.12
CA THR A 301 27.75 -10.22 9.51
C THR A 301 27.64 -11.41 8.57
N ALA A 302 26.57 -11.50 7.78
CA ALA A 302 26.31 -12.62 6.88
C ALA A 302 26.63 -12.30 5.42
N LEU A 303 27.89 -12.03 5.09
CA LEU A 303 28.37 -12.28 3.72
C LEU A 303 28.00 -13.73 3.29
N GLU A 304 27.94 -14.65 4.26
CA GLU A 304 27.35 -15.98 4.14
C GLU A 304 25.85 -15.99 3.81
N GLY A 305 25.06 -14.99 4.24
CA GLY A 305 23.64 -14.81 3.93
C GLY A 305 23.41 -14.48 2.46
N ALA A 306 24.11 -13.48 1.92
CA ALA A 306 24.02 -13.15 0.49
C ALA A 306 24.56 -14.30 -0.39
N ASN A 307 25.67 -14.93 0.01
CA ASN A 307 26.17 -16.14 -0.65
C ASN A 307 25.18 -17.31 -0.53
N ALA A 308 24.49 -17.46 0.61
CA ALA A 308 23.47 -18.46 0.81
C ALA A 308 22.23 -18.20 -0.05
N MET A 309 21.85 -16.94 -0.29
CA MET A 309 20.79 -16.59 -1.24
C MET A 309 21.13 -17.12 -2.65
N VAL A 310 22.37 -16.91 -3.10
CA VAL A 310 22.85 -17.42 -4.40
C VAL A 310 22.92 -18.95 -4.40
N ALA A 311 23.52 -19.58 -3.38
CA ALA A 311 23.62 -21.04 -3.29
C ALA A 311 22.24 -21.72 -3.19
N LYS A 312 21.26 -21.04 -2.59
CA LYS A 312 19.85 -21.46 -2.53
C LYS A 312 19.09 -21.08 -3.80
N GLY A 313 19.72 -20.46 -4.80
CA GLY A 313 19.12 -20.11 -6.09
C GLY A 313 17.98 -19.10 -5.99
N LEU A 314 18.02 -18.22 -4.98
CA LEU A 314 16.99 -17.21 -4.76
C LEU A 314 17.07 -16.05 -5.76
N ILE A 315 18.24 -15.86 -6.38
CA ILE A 315 18.51 -14.73 -7.27
C ILE A 315 18.48 -15.20 -8.73
N ALA A 316 17.86 -14.41 -9.59
CA ALA A 316 17.82 -14.60 -11.02
C ALA A 316 18.16 -13.31 -11.77
N ILE A 317 18.68 -13.46 -12.99
CA ILE A 317 18.97 -12.35 -13.90
C ILE A 317 18.40 -12.71 -15.26
N ASP A 318 17.46 -11.89 -15.74
CA ASP A 318 16.65 -12.14 -16.93
C ASP A 318 15.98 -13.54 -16.91
N GLY A 319 15.43 -13.92 -15.76
CA GLY A 319 14.78 -15.21 -15.52
C GLY A 319 15.73 -16.41 -15.39
N VAL A 320 17.04 -16.22 -15.51
CA VAL A 320 18.03 -17.30 -15.33
C VAL A 320 18.46 -17.34 -13.87
N ILE A 321 18.21 -18.47 -13.19
CA ILE A 321 18.65 -18.69 -11.80
C ILE A 321 20.19 -18.63 -11.69
N GLN A 322 20.68 -17.82 -10.76
CA GLN A 322 22.10 -17.72 -10.45
C GLN A 322 22.46 -18.72 -9.34
N MET A 323 23.47 -19.55 -9.59
CA MET A 323 23.99 -20.56 -8.64
C MET A 323 25.43 -20.28 -8.21
N ASP A 324 26.05 -19.25 -8.79
CA ASP A 324 27.39 -18.77 -8.49
C ASP A 324 27.47 -17.26 -8.65
N MET A 325 28.65 -16.71 -8.41
CA MET A 325 28.92 -15.27 -8.42
C MET A 325 29.39 -14.74 -9.79
N SER A 326 29.36 -15.54 -10.86
CA SER A 326 29.93 -15.14 -12.16
C SER A 326 29.28 -13.89 -12.76
N ARG A 327 27.99 -13.67 -12.48
CA ARG A 327 27.20 -12.51 -12.94
C ARG A 327 26.80 -11.56 -11.81
N LEU A 328 27.28 -11.79 -10.60
CA LEU A 328 26.89 -11.03 -9.41
C LEU A 328 28.11 -10.44 -8.70
N THR A 329 27.96 -9.23 -8.18
CA THR A 329 28.91 -8.60 -7.28
C THR A 329 28.24 -8.41 -5.92
N ILE A 330 28.90 -8.88 -4.86
CA ILE A 330 28.48 -8.67 -3.46
C ILE A 330 29.52 -7.81 -2.75
N THR A 331 29.09 -6.67 -2.20
CA THR A 331 29.91 -5.79 -1.36
C THR A 331 29.22 -5.55 -0.02
N ASN A 332 29.99 -5.22 1.01
CA ASN A 332 29.46 -4.90 2.34
C ASN A 332 29.96 -3.52 2.76
N ASP A 333 29.06 -2.65 3.23
CA ASP A 333 29.38 -1.27 3.64
C ASP A 333 29.44 -1.08 5.17
N GLY A 334 29.37 -2.18 5.93
CA GLY A 334 29.30 -2.21 7.39
C GLY A 334 27.88 -2.24 7.94
N GLN A 335 26.86 -1.96 7.12
CA GLN A 335 25.46 -2.04 7.49
C GLN A 335 24.68 -3.02 6.61
N PHE A 336 24.91 -2.98 5.29
CA PHE A 336 24.21 -3.81 4.32
C PHE A 336 25.17 -4.65 3.49
N ASN A 337 24.70 -5.83 3.09
CA ASN A 337 25.23 -6.51 1.90
C ASN A 337 24.50 -5.98 0.68
N HIS A 338 25.25 -5.48 -0.30
CA HIS A 338 24.75 -5.01 -1.58
C HIS A 338 24.95 -6.11 -2.62
N ILE A 339 23.87 -6.52 -3.29
CA ILE A 339 23.90 -7.52 -4.36
C ILE A 339 23.52 -6.84 -5.67
N ARG A 340 24.43 -6.90 -6.66
CA ARG A 340 24.29 -6.23 -7.96
C ARG A 340 24.68 -7.16 -9.10
N GLN A 341 24.22 -6.86 -10.32
CA GLN A 341 24.76 -7.49 -11.52
C GLN A 341 26.21 -7.01 -11.74
N THR A 342 27.10 -7.93 -12.11
CA THR A 342 28.47 -7.60 -12.50
C THR A 342 28.48 -6.86 -13.84
N ALA A 343 29.29 -5.81 -13.92
CA ALA A 343 29.52 -5.04 -15.14
C ALA A 343 30.38 -5.79 -16.18
#